data_AF-A0A7R9JGT2-F1
#
_entry.id   AF-A0A7R9JGT2-F1
#
_cell.length_a   1.000
_cell.length_b   1.000
_cell.length_c   1.000
_cell.angle_alpha   90.00
_cell.angle_beta   90.00
_cell.angle_gamma   90.00
#
_symmetry.space_group_name_H-M   'P 1'
#
loop_
_entity.id
_entity.type
_entity.pdbx_description
1 polymer ?
#
loop_
_entity_poly.entity_id
_entity_poly.type
_entity_poly.pdbx_seq_one_letter_code
_entity_poly.pdbx_strand_id
1 'polypeptide(L)'
;MQQYGVVTNMTALLNPANHSHKLPPVPTPQQMELDTNKQFELLKINYSRLLSDIDGDLREDLRSGRHLPRIVDKALRLFDLKQVMEEVETSVMSKVSCTACKAGAGLLQHYIRVLNKGEERGCGVGEVQNTSWSLIEKGGEVVYVLKQITLGPDKICSFVIGDACGDVYNPTHEWKVVFPPVQKPDVTPQKAPSPGAPTFKVLHLSDTHFDPYYQEGTNADCKEPLCCRLTNGPALSPHTAAGRWGDYRKCDTPKRTVDHMLQHISSTHPDIDYILWTGDLPPHDVWNQTREENLMVLKETTAQMLQTFPGIPIFPALGNHESAPVNSFPPPFVKNDFGISWLYDELDAQWRQWLPTSVSHTVRRGAFYSVLVRPGFRIISLNMNYCNNKNWWLLLNSTDPAKELQWFIYELQSAEFNGEKVHVIGHIPPGHSDCLKVWSRNYYKIINR
;
A
#
# COMPACT_ATOMS: atom_id res chain seq x y z
N MET A 1 -24.92 10.88 -42.53
CA MET A 1 -25.43 11.55 -41.32
C MET A 1 -26.22 10.53 -40.52
N GLN A 2 -25.59 9.93 -39.52
CA GLN A 2 -26.28 9.15 -38.50
C GLN A 2 -25.98 9.85 -37.17
N GLN A 3 -27.02 10.40 -36.57
CA GLN A 3 -27.01 11.03 -35.26
C GLN A 3 -26.61 9.96 -34.22
N TYR A 4 -25.43 10.11 -33.64
CA TYR A 4 -25.11 9.44 -32.38
C TYR A 4 -25.97 10.09 -31.30
N GLY A 5 -27.03 9.38 -30.90
CA GLY A 5 -27.85 9.76 -29.75
C GLY A 5 -26.98 9.81 -28.50
N VAL A 6 -26.99 10.96 -27.84
CA VAL A 6 -26.44 11.12 -26.50
C VAL A 6 -27.28 10.25 -25.57
N VAL A 7 -26.67 9.23 -24.96
CA VAL A 7 -27.30 8.43 -23.90
C VAL A 7 -27.36 9.30 -22.64
N THR A 8 -28.39 10.14 -22.51
CA THR A 8 -28.62 11.02 -21.36
C THR A 8 -29.42 10.34 -20.25
N ASN A 9 -28.99 9.16 -19.78
CA ASN A 9 -29.56 8.60 -18.55
C ASN A 9 -28.59 7.68 -17.81
N MET A 10 -27.41 8.20 -17.45
CA MET A 10 -26.66 7.61 -16.34
C MET A 10 -27.18 8.24 -15.05
N THR A 11 -27.87 7.44 -14.24
CA THR A 11 -28.21 7.80 -12.86
C THR A 11 -26.92 8.15 -12.12
N ALA A 12 -26.84 9.36 -11.54
CA ALA A 12 -25.68 9.75 -10.74
C ALA A 12 -25.51 8.79 -9.56
N LEU A 13 -24.26 8.40 -9.25
CA LEU A 13 -23.96 7.54 -8.10
C LEU A 13 -24.19 8.26 -6.77
N LEU A 14 -24.08 9.58 -6.79
CA LEU A 14 -24.40 10.45 -5.67
C LEU A 14 -25.47 11.46 -6.11
N ASN A 15 -26.67 11.31 -5.58
CA ASN A 15 -27.69 12.35 -5.68
C ASN A 15 -27.27 13.55 -4.82
N PRO A 16 -27.65 14.79 -5.19
CA PRO A 16 -27.41 15.94 -4.33
C PRO A 16 -28.08 15.71 -2.97
N ALA A 17 -27.28 15.52 -1.92
CA ALA A 17 -27.81 15.43 -0.57
C ALA A 17 -28.24 16.83 -0.10
N ASN A 18 -29.39 16.94 0.55
CA ASN A 18 -29.88 18.18 1.16
C ASN A 18 -29.21 18.46 2.53
N HIS A 19 -28.09 17.81 2.83
CA HIS A 19 -27.35 18.02 4.06
C HIS A 19 -26.57 19.34 3.97
N SER A 20 -26.97 20.31 4.79
CA SER A 20 -26.12 21.46 5.08
C SER A 20 -25.13 21.03 6.15
N HIS A 21 -23.92 20.65 5.75
CA HIS A 21 -22.88 20.34 6.75
C HIS A 21 -22.37 21.65 7.34
N LYS A 22 -22.60 21.80 8.65
CA LYS A 22 -21.91 22.82 9.43
C LYS A 22 -20.54 22.25 9.78
N LEU A 23 -19.49 22.78 9.17
CA LEU A 23 -18.12 22.43 9.57
C LEU A 23 -17.97 22.67 11.08
N PRO A 24 -17.34 21.74 11.82
CA PRO A 24 -17.00 22.02 13.20
C PRO A 24 -16.13 23.28 13.26
N PRO A 25 -16.33 24.15 14.27
CA PRO A 25 -15.50 25.34 14.42
C PRO A 25 -14.04 24.91 14.53
N VAL A 26 -13.14 25.64 13.86
CA VAL A 26 -11.69 25.43 14.00
C VAL A 26 -11.34 25.63 15.48
N PRO A 27 -10.85 24.60 16.19
CA PRO A 27 -10.54 24.73 17.60
C PRO A 27 -9.37 25.69 17.77
N THR A 28 -9.46 26.55 18.79
CA THR A 28 -8.35 27.43 19.16
C THR A 28 -7.20 26.60 19.74
N PRO A 29 -5.93 27.08 19.71
CA PRO A 29 -4.81 26.38 20.33
C PRO A 29 -5.06 25.98 21.79
N GLN A 30 -5.76 26.85 22.55
CA GLN A 30 -6.14 26.60 23.94
C GLN A 30 -7.20 25.49 24.08
N GLN A 31 -8.17 25.42 23.17
CA GLN A 31 -9.14 24.32 23.14
C GLN A 31 -8.47 23.00 22.75
N MET A 32 -7.57 23.02 21.77
CA MET A 32 -6.79 21.85 21.39
C MET A 32 -5.95 21.33 22.56
N GLU A 33 -5.28 22.23 23.30
CA GLU A 33 -4.50 21.88 24.49
C GLU A 33 -5.39 21.31 25.60
N LEU A 34 -6.57 21.91 25.84
CA LEU A 34 -7.53 21.42 26.83
C LEU A 34 -8.08 20.04 26.45
N ASP A 35 -8.46 19.85 25.19
CA ASP A 35 -8.98 18.57 24.68
C ASP A 35 -7.90 17.50 24.72
N THR A 36 -6.67 17.85 24.35
CA THR A 36 -5.48 16.99 24.44
C THR A 36 -5.25 16.55 25.89
N ASN A 37 -5.24 17.48 26.84
CA ASN A 37 -5.09 17.17 28.26
C ASN A 37 -6.22 16.29 28.78
N LYS A 38 -7.46 16.53 28.36
CA LYS A 38 -8.60 15.69 28.71
C LYS A 38 -8.48 14.26 28.14
N GLN A 39 -7.98 14.11 26.92
CA GLN A 39 -7.69 12.79 26.35
C GLN A 39 -6.56 12.09 27.11
N PHE A 40 -5.51 12.80 27.49
CA PHE A 40 -4.43 12.26 28.30
C PHE A 40 -4.91 11.83 29.70
N GLU A 41 -5.82 12.58 30.33
CA GLU A 41 -6.47 12.17 31.59
C GLU A 41 -7.30 10.90 31.44
N LEU A 42 -8.09 10.80 30.37
CA LEU A 42 -8.88 9.60 30.05
C LEU A 42 -7.98 8.36 29.82
N LEU A 43 -6.84 8.57 29.17
CA LEU A 43 -5.85 7.53 28.91
C LEU A 43 -4.91 7.26 30.11
N LYS A 44 -5.00 8.06 31.18
CA LYS A 44 -4.12 8.03 32.36
C LYS A 44 -2.63 8.17 32.02
N ILE A 45 -2.30 8.89 30.96
CA ILE A 45 -0.92 9.12 30.50
C ILE A 45 -0.47 10.48 31.03
N ASN A 46 0.74 10.55 31.61
CA ASN A 46 1.30 11.79 32.12
C ASN A 46 2.09 12.51 31.02
N TYR A 47 1.54 13.64 30.55
CA TYR A 47 2.08 14.47 29.47
C TYR A 47 3.56 14.83 29.66
N SER A 48 3.96 15.20 30.88
CA SER A 48 5.35 15.59 31.20
C SER A 48 6.33 14.43 31.12
N ARG A 49 5.86 13.19 31.32
CA ARG A 49 6.67 11.98 31.25
C ARG A 49 6.86 11.52 29.79
N LEU A 50 5.82 11.66 28.97
CA LEU A 50 5.89 11.36 27.54
C LEU A 50 6.91 12.27 26.82
N LEU A 51 6.93 13.56 27.16
CA LEU A 51 7.92 14.50 26.63
C LEU A 51 9.34 14.22 27.12
N SER A 52 9.52 13.73 28.35
CA SER A 52 10.85 13.35 28.85
C SER A 52 11.38 12.06 28.24
N ASP A 53 10.49 11.12 27.92
CA ASP A 53 10.87 9.84 27.29
C ASP A 53 11.29 10.06 25.82
N ILE A 54 10.61 10.96 25.10
CA ILE A 54 10.98 11.39 23.73
C ILE A 54 12.38 12.05 23.69
N ASP A 55 12.74 12.83 24.72
CA ASP A 55 14.04 13.49 24.83
C ASP A 55 15.15 12.52 25.32
N GLY A 56 14.75 11.42 25.97
CA GLY A 56 15.62 10.35 26.48
C GLY A 56 16.03 9.31 25.44
N ASP A 57 15.11 8.91 24.56
CA ASP A 57 15.33 7.87 23.53
C ASP A 57 16.31 8.30 22.42
N LEU A 58 16.67 9.59 22.35
CA LEU A 58 17.70 10.12 21.45
C LEU A 58 19.14 9.84 21.91
N ARG A 59 19.36 9.17 23.06
CA ARG A 59 20.70 9.09 23.71
C ARG A 59 21.30 7.71 24.00
N GLU A 60 20.62 6.59 23.79
CA GLU A 60 21.19 5.28 24.13
C GLU A 60 20.96 4.22 23.04
N ASP A 61 21.93 4.03 22.15
CA ASP A 61 22.10 2.70 21.54
C ASP A 61 23.53 2.46 21.01
N LEU A 62 24.37 1.82 21.82
CA LEU A 62 25.66 1.28 21.39
C LEU A 62 26.14 0.16 22.35
N ARG A 63 26.34 -1.04 21.76
CA ARG A 63 27.29 -2.12 22.10
C ARG A 63 26.71 -3.40 22.72
N SER A 64 26.89 -4.53 22.01
CA SER A 64 27.73 -5.66 22.47
C SER A 64 27.67 -6.84 21.49
N GLY A 65 28.82 -7.32 21.00
CA GLY A 65 28.94 -8.50 20.12
C GLY A 65 29.40 -9.77 20.84
N ARG A 66 29.42 -10.91 20.11
CA ARG A 66 30.24 -12.12 20.39
C ARG A 66 30.26 -13.10 19.18
N HIS A 67 31.27 -13.99 19.20
CA HIS A 67 32.00 -14.61 18.08
C HIS A 67 31.49 -15.97 17.53
N LEU A 68 31.66 -16.20 16.22
CA LEU A 68 31.65 -17.51 15.53
C LEU A 68 32.74 -17.57 14.39
N PRO A 69 33.02 -18.72 13.73
CA PRO A 69 34.30 -19.05 13.05
C PRO A 69 34.72 -18.27 11.78
N ARG A 70 36.05 -18.13 11.63
CA ARG A 70 36.81 -17.14 10.83
C ARG A 70 36.53 -16.94 9.33
N ILE A 71 35.88 -17.87 8.62
CA ILE A 71 35.64 -17.73 7.17
C ILE A 71 34.22 -17.25 6.86
N VAL A 72 33.23 -17.72 7.63
CA VAL A 72 31.82 -17.28 7.53
C VAL A 72 31.62 -15.92 8.23
N ASP A 73 32.40 -15.66 9.28
CA ASP A 73 32.38 -14.43 10.08
C ASP A 73 32.86 -13.19 9.30
N LYS A 74 33.71 -13.32 8.27
CA LYS A 74 34.17 -12.17 7.47
C LYS A 74 33.13 -11.65 6.47
N ALA A 75 32.30 -12.54 5.91
CA ALA A 75 31.26 -12.16 4.97
C ALA A 75 30.00 -11.64 5.69
N LEU A 76 29.65 -12.22 6.84
CA LEU A 76 28.48 -11.80 7.64
C LEU A 76 28.74 -10.54 8.48
N ARG A 77 29.96 -10.29 8.97
CA ARG A 77 30.29 -9.04 9.71
C ARG A 77 30.25 -7.76 8.86
N LEU A 78 30.24 -7.89 7.53
CA LEU A 78 30.10 -6.74 6.63
C LEU A 78 28.65 -6.25 6.55
N PHE A 79 27.69 -7.05 7.00
CA PHE A 79 26.28 -6.73 6.96
C PHE A 79 25.76 -6.64 8.39
N ASP A 80 25.36 -5.44 8.81
CA ASP A 80 24.55 -5.29 10.00
C ASP A 80 23.16 -5.87 9.68
N LEU A 81 23.04 -7.20 9.78
CA LEU A 81 21.82 -7.92 9.41
C LEU A 81 20.63 -7.54 10.29
N LYS A 82 20.89 -7.08 11.53
CA LYS A 82 19.84 -6.55 12.41
C LYS A 82 19.29 -5.26 11.81
N GLN A 83 20.18 -4.35 11.41
CA GLN A 83 19.81 -3.13 10.72
C GLN A 83 19.11 -3.42 9.37
N VAL A 84 19.57 -4.39 8.57
CA VAL A 84 18.88 -4.74 7.31
C VAL A 84 17.46 -5.26 7.56
N MET A 85 17.25 -6.08 8.60
CA MET A 85 15.90 -6.55 8.95
C MET A 85 15.02 -5.40 9.42
N GLU A 86 15.53 -4.51 10.27
CA GLU A 86 14.80 -3.34 10.75
C GLU A 86 14.47 -2.34 9.63
N GLU A 87 15.38 -2.15 8.67
CA GLU A 87 15.15 -1.32 7.49
C GLU A 87 14.10 -1.93 6.56
N VAL A 88 14.14 -3.24 6.32
CA VAL A 88 13.14 -3.96 5.50
C VAL A 88 11.76 -3.87 6.14
N GLU A 89 11.70 -3.95 7.46
CA GLU A 89 10.46 -3.82 8.24
C GLU A 89 9.91 -2.40 8.22
N THR A 90 10.75 -1.39 8.40
CA THR A 90 10.31 0.03 8.43
C THR A 90 10.17 0.67 7.05
N SER A 91 10.57 -0.04 5.99
CA SER A 91 10.70 0.48 4.62
C SER A 91 11.67 1.66 4.48
N VAL A 92 12.46 1.95 5.51
CA VAL A 92 13.50 2.99 5.48
C VAL A 92 14.84 2.33 5.17
N MET A 93 15.14 2.20 3.88
CA MET A 93 16.38 1.56 3.43
C MET A 93 17.62 2.44 3.67
N SER A 94 18.76 1.84 4.03
CA SER A 94 20.07 2.51 4.06
C SER A 94 21.09 1.87 3.11
N LYS A 95 22.31 2.43 3.12
CA LYS A 95 23.46 1.89 2.38
C LYS A 95 23.79 0.45 2.79
N VAL A 96 23.44 0.02 4.01
CA VAL A 96 23.64 -1.36 4.47
C VAL A 96 22.71 -2.30 3.73
N SER A 97 21.40 -2.01 3.69
CA SER A 97 20.42 -2.74 2.87
C SER A 97 20.80 -2.76 1.40
N CYS A 98 21.35 -1.66 0.88
CA CYS A 98 21.83 -1.64 -0.48
C CYS A 98 22.97 -2.65 -0.73
N THR A 99 23.95 -2.69 0.16
CA THR A 99 25.10 -3.60 0.00
C THR A 99 24.64 -5.05 0.11
N ALA A 100 23.71 -5.35 1.04
CA ALA A 100 23.12 -6.67 1.19
C ALA A 100 22.33 -7.07 -0.07
N CYS A 101 21.53 -6.17 -0.62
CA CYS A 101 20.83 -6.40 -1.89
C CYS A 101 21.82 -6.72 -3.01
N LYS A 102 22.89 -5.93 -3.19
CA LYS A 102 23.85 -6.15 -4.29
C LYS A 102 24.54 -7.51 -4.19
N ALA A 103 24.92 -7.90 -2.98
CA ALA A 103 25.49 -9.22 -2.72
C ALA A 103 24.48 -10.34 -3.01
N GLY A 104 23.26 -10.22 -2.48
CA GLY A 104 22.18 -11.19 -2.66
C GLY A 104 21.77 -11.36 -4.11
N ALA A 105 21.52 -10.26 -4.83
CA ALA A 105 21.19 -10.25 -6.24
C ALA A 105 22.32 -10.87 -7.08
N GLY A 106 23.58 -10.53 -6.79
CA GLY A 106 24.74 -11.11 -7.47
C GLY A 106 24.86 -12.63 -7.27
N LEU A 107 24.68 -13.10 -6.03
CA LEU A 107 24.75 -14.52 -5.69
C LEU A 107 23.60 -15.31 -6.33
N LEU A 108 22.37 -14.78 -6.27
CA LEU A 108 21.20 -15.43 -6.87
C LEU A 108 21.31 -15.50 -8.39
N GLN A 109 21.77 -14.43 -9.05
CA GLN A 109 22.04 -14.44 -10.48
C GLN A 109 23.14 -15.43 -10.86
N HIS A 110 24.19 -15.56 -10.05
CA HIS A 110 25.24 -16.56 -10.26
C HIS A 110 24.65 -17.97 -10.18
N TYR A 111 23.88 -18.26 -9.13
CA TYR A 111 23.25 -19.57 -8.93
C TYR A 111 22.31 -19.94 -10.08
N ILE A 112 21.47 -19.00 -10.53
CA ILE A 112 20.56 -19.19 -11.68
C ILE A 112 21.36 -19.56 -12.95
N ARG A 113 22.50 -18.92 -13.20
CA ARG A 113 23.35 -19.21 -14.37
C ARG A 113 24.03 -20.57 -14.29
N VAL A 114 24.41 -21.01 -13.08
CA VAL A 114 25.02 -22.33 -12.86
C VAL A 114 23.99 -23.44 -13.07
N LEU A 115 22.79 -23.30 -12.49
CA LEU A 115 21.70 -24.26 -12.68
C LEU A 115 21.29 -24.42 -14.15
N ASN A 116 21.22 -23.32 -14.91
CA ASN A 116 20.91 -23.37 -16.34
C ASN A 116 22.02 -24.02 -17.21
N LYS A 117 23.24 -24.20 -16.67
CA LYS A 117 24.38 -24.80 -17.39
C LYS A 117 24.54 -26.31 -17.16
N GLY A 118 23.64 -26.95 -16.40
CA GLY A 118 23.59 -28.41 -16.30
C GLY A 118 24.59 -29.06 -15.34
N GLU A 119 25.17 -28.32 -14.38
CA GLU A 119 25.88 -28.95 -13.26
C GLU A 119 24.90 -29.29 -12.14
N GLU A 120 24.24 -30.44 -12.25
CA GLU A 120 23.69 -31.15 -11.09
C GLU A 120 24.83 -31.62 -10.19
N ARG A 121 25.35 -30.72 -9.35
CA ARG A 121 26.04 -31.12 -8.12
C ARG A 121 25.08 -30.88 -6.97
N GLY A 122 24.48 -31.99 -6.52
CA GLY A 122 23.65 -32.03 -5.33
C GLY A 122 24.38 -31.43 -4.14
N CYS A 123 23.90 -30.28 -3.68
CA CYS A 123 24.05 -29.89 -2.29
C CYS A 123 22.79 -30.36 -1.59
N GLY A 124 22.92 -31.43 -0.79
CA GLY A 124 21.86 -31.87 0.10
C GLY A 124 21.37 -30.68 0.93
N VAL A 125 20.07 -30.42 0.85
CA VAL A 125 19.37 -29.50 1.74
C VAL A 125 19.38 -30.17 3.11
N GLY A 126 20.47 -29.96 3.85
CA GLY A 126 20.56 -30.33 5.25
C GLY A 126 19.56 -29.51 6.05
N GLU A 127 18.82 -30.19 6.91
CA GLU A 127 17.80 -29.68 7.81
C GLU A 127 18.27 -28.40 8.52
N VAL A 128 17.71 -27.26 8.10
CA VAL A 128 17.64 -26.04 8.92
C VAL A 128 16.17 -25.69 9.05
N GLN A 129 15.51 -26.32 10.01
CA GLN A 129 14.22 -25.87 10.52
C GLN A 129 14.44 -24.53 11.22
N ASN A 130 13.98 -23.45 10.60
CA ASN A 130 13.34 -22.27 11.23
C ASN A 130 13.18 -21.16 10.18
N THR A 131 11.93 -20.80 9.90
CA THR A 131 11.38 -19.57 9.27
C THR A 131 11.93 -19.05 7.93
N SER A 132 13.14 -19.40 7.51
CA SER A 132 13.80 -18.83 6.32
C SER A 132 13.52 -19.59 5.02
N TRP A 133 12.93 -20.79 5.08
CA TRP A 133 12.61 -21.60 3.89
C TRP A 133 11.23 -21.31 3.26
N SER A 134 10.26 -20.77 4.01
CA SER A 134 8.96 -20.40 3.40
C SER A 134 9.11 -19.24 2.40
N LEU A 135 10.11 -18.36 2.61
CA LEU A 135 10.50 -17.32 1.66
C LEU A 135 11.14 -17.90 0.37
N ILE A 136 11.75 -19.08 0.43
CA ILE A 136 12.41 -19.71 -0.73
C ILE A 136 11.39 -20.48 -1.59
N GLU A 137 10.37 -21.12 -1.01
CA GLU A 137 9.23 -21.66 -1.77
C GLU A 137 8.41 -20.57 -2.48
N LYS A 138 8.26 -19.38 -1.85
CA LYS A 138 7.64 -18.20 -2.48
C LYS A 138 8.59 -17.42 -3.42
N GLY A 139 9.87 -17.78 -3.47
CA GLY A 139 10.89 -17.14 -4.31
C GLY A 139 10.77 -17.46 -5.81
N GLY A 140 9.82 -18.30 -6.22
CA GLY A 140 9.61 -18.69 -7.61
C GLY A 140 9.40 -17.51 -8.56
N GLU A 141 8.65 -16.48 -8.13
CA GLU A 141 8.42 -15.26 -8.90
C GLU A 141 9.69 -14.45 -9.10
N VAL A 142 10.47 -14.27 -8.03
CA VAL A 142 11.75 -13.55 -8.08
C VAL A 142 12.74 -14.28 -9.00
N VAL A 143 12.85 -15.60 -8.86
CA VAL A 143 13.70 -16.43 -9.74
C VAL A 143 13.22 -16.34 -11.20
N TYR A 144 11.91 -16.36 -11.45
CA TYR A 144 11.32 -16.22 -12.77
C TYR A 144 11.70 -14.87 -13.41
N VAL A 145 11.56 -13.77 -12.67
CA VAL A 145 11.94 -12.43 -13.12
C VAL A 145 13.44 -12.34 -13.39
N LEU A 146 14.28 -12.78 -12.44
CA LEU A 146 15.74 -12.69 -12.55
C LEU A 146 16.31 -13.52 -13.71
N LYS A 147 15.64 -14.61 -14.12
CA LYS A 147 16.01 -15.40 -15.30
C LYS A 147 15.83 -14.65 -16.62
N GLN A 148 14.96 -13.64 -16.66
CA GLN A 148 14.57 -12.95 -17.90
C GLN A 148 15.24 -11.58 -18.07
N ILE A 149 15.83 -11.04 -17.01
CA ILE A 149 16.53 -9.75 -17.07
C ILE A 149 18.03 -9.94 -17.25
N THR A 150 18.66 -8.95 -17.88
CA THR A 150 20.12 -8.86 -18.03
C THR A 150 20.74 -7.78 -17.13
N LEU A 151 19.93 -7.20 -16.23
CA LEU A 151 20.35 -6.16 -15.30
C LEU A 151 21.37 -6.71 -14.30
N GLY A 152 22.44 -5.94 -14.05
CA GLY A 152 23.40 -6.26 -13.00
C GLY A 152 22.86 -5.91 -11.60
N PRO A 153 23.51 -6.40 -10.52
CA PRO A 153 23.08 -6.18 -9.14
C PRO A 153 22.91 -4.70 -8.78
N ASP A 154 23.78 -3.82 -9.27
CA ASP A 154 23.67 -2.38 -9.02
C ASP A 154 22.35 -1.78 -9.54
N LYS A 155 21.93 -2.17 -10.75
CA LYS A 155 20.68 -1.70 -11.35
C LYS A 155 19.46 -2.29 -10.68
N ILE A 156 19.50 -3.58 -10.33
CA ILE A 156 18.42 -4.26 -9.61
C ILE A 156 18.20 -3.58 -8.26
N CYS A 157 19.27 -3.36 -7.50
CA CYS A 157 19.17 -2.81 -6.16
C CYS A 157 18.85 -1.32 -6.17
N SER A 158 19.39 -0.54 -7.12
CA SER A 158 18.92 0.84 -7.34
C SER A 158 17.43 0.91 -7.65
N PHE A 159 16.90 -0.06 -8.42
CA PHE A 159 15.48 -0.13 -8.75
C PHE A 159 14.61 -0.48 -7.53
N VAL A 160 14.98 -1.51 -6.77
CA VAL A 160 14.16 -2.07 -5.67
C VAL A 160 14.32 -1.30 -4.36
N ILE A 161 15.54 -0.88 -4.03
CA ILE A 161 15.89 -0.21 -2.77
C ILE A 161 15.79 1.32 -2.91
N GLY A 162 15.81 1.84 -4.13
CA GLY A 162 15.69 3.27 -4.41
C GLY A 162 16.91 4.08 -3.98
N ASP A 163 16.68 5.25 -3.39
CA ASP A 163 17.70 6.28 -3.12
C ASP A 163 18.87 5.79 -2.27
N ALA A 164 18.62 4.83 -1.37
CA ALA A 164 19.66 4.23 -0.54
C ALA A 164 20.71 3.42 -1.34
N CYS A 165 20.36 2.99 -2.56
CA CYS A 165 21.28 2.39 -3.51
C CYS A 165 21.84 3.33 -4.58
N GLY A 166 21.46 4.60 -4.52
CA GLY A 166 21.76 5.60 -5.55
C GLY A 166 20.89 5.45 -6.79
N ASP A 167 20.91 6.50 -7.63
CA ASP A 167 20.17 6.56 -8.89
C ASP A 167 21.04 6.03 -10.03
N VAL A 168 20.99 4.71 -10.26
CA VAL A 168 21.75 4.07 -11.34
C VAL A 168 20.92 4.16 -12.61
N TYR A 169 21.34 5.03 -13.54
CA TYR A 169 20.64 5.23 -14.80
C TYR A 169 20.41 3.91 -15.56
N ASN A 170 19.15 3.66 -15.89
CA ASN A 170 18.73 2.47 -16.61
C ASN A 170 17.89 2.84 -17.84
N PRO A 171 18.46 2.87 -19.05
CA PRO A 171 17.76 3.37 -20.23
C PRO A 171 16.54 2.53 -20.61
N THR A 172 16.49 1.25 -20.23
CA THR A 172 15.32 0.38 -20.54
C THR A 172 14.12 0.65 -19.64
N HIS A 173 14.30 1.39 -18.55
CA HIS A 173 13.24 1.78 -17.60
C HIS A 173 13.03 3.30 -17.55
N GLU A 174 13.68 4.05 -18.44
CA GLU A 174 13.52 5.49 -18.57
C GLU A 174 12.51 5.81 -19.68
N TRP A 175 11.35 6.36 -19.30
CA TRP A 175 10.24 6.61 -20.22
C TRP A 175 9.50 7.91 -19.89
N LYS A 176 8.68 8.36 -20.86
CA LYS A 176 7.84 9.55 -20.74
C LYS A 176 6.44 9.26 -21.28
N VAL A 177 5.42 9.79 -20.60
CA VAL A 177 4.04 9.77 -21.10
C VAL A 177 3.86 10.73 -22.27
N VAL A 178 2.84 10.47 -23.09
CA VAL A 178 2.46 11.30 -24.22
C VAL A 178 1.12 11.97 -23.94
N PHE A 179 1.10 13.29 -24.06
CA PHE A 179 -0.12 14.08 -23.91
C PHE A 179 -0.84 14.23 -25.26
N PRO A 180 -2.18 14.28 -25.25
CA PRO A 180 -2.95 14.72 -26.41
C PRO A 180 -2.47 16.11 -26.87
N PRO A 181 -2.58 16.44 -28.17
CA PRO A 181 -2.20 17.75 -28.72
C PRO A 181 -3.24 18.83 -28.38
N VAL A 182 -3.65 18.91 -27.12
CA VAL A 182 -4.61 19.88 -26.59
C VAL A 182 -3.85 20.90 -25.76
N GLN A 183 -3.97 22.17 -26.13
CA GLN A 183 -3.30 23.26 -25.43
C GLN A 183 -3.77 23.31 -23.97
N LYS A 184 -2.81 23.39 -23.04
CA LYS A 184 -3.11 23.59 -21.62
C LYS A 184 -3.86 24.93 -21.45
N PRO A 185 -5.06 24.94 -20.85
CA PRO A 185 -5.79 26.17 -20.59
C PRO A 185 -5.05 27.03 -19.57
N ASP A 186 -5.32 28.34 -19.58
CA ASP A 186 -4.76 29.25 -18.59
C ASP A 186 -5.18 28.84 -17.17
N VAL A 187 -4.22 28.89 -16.24
CA VAL A 187 -4.46 28.53 -14.85
C VAL A 187 -5.33 29.60 -14.21
N THR A 188 -6.58 29.23 -13.93
CA THR A 188 -7.53 30.10 -13.23
C THR A 188 -7.49 29.82 -11.73
N PRO A 189 -7.23 30.83 -10.87
CA PRO A 189 -7.31 30.64 -9.43
C PRO A 189 -8.69 30.14 -9.01
N GLN A 190 -8.72 29.11 -8.16
CA GLN A 190 -9.98 28.64 -7.60
C GLN A 190 -10.58 29.72 -6.71
N LYS A 191 -11.83 30.10 -6.99
CA LYS A 191 -12.57 31.05 -6.15
C LYS A 191 -13.03 30.33 -4.89
N ALA A 192 -12.86 30.97 -3.74
CA ALA A 192 -13.43 30.47 -2.49
C ALA A 192 -14.96 30.29 -2.65
N PRO A 193 -15.56 29.21 -2.14
CA PRO A 193 -17.01 29.06 -2.13
C PRO A 193 -17.68 30.23 -1.41
N SER A 194 -18.86 30.65 -1.88
CA SER A 194 -19.67 31.66 -1.20
C SER A 194 -20.10 31.15 0.19
N PRO A 195 -20.29 32.04 1.19
CA PRO A 195 -20.85 31.64 2.47
C PRO A 195 -22.16 30.84 2.29
N GLY A 196 -22.26 29.68 2.94
CA GLY A 196 -23.42 28.80 2.84
C GLY A 196 -23.48 27.94 1.57
N ALA A 197 -22.41 27.90 0.76
CA ALA A 197 -22.32 26.94 -0.34
C ALA A 197 -22.45 25.49 0.19
N PRO A 198 -23.16 24.60 -0.53
CA PRO A 198 -23.22 23.19 -0.18
C PRO A 198 -21.82 22.56 -0.11
N THR A 199 -21.64 21.62 0.81
CA THR A 199 -20.38 20.91 1.01
C THR A 199 -20.61 19.41 0.93
N PHE A 200 -19.53 18.64 0.81
CA PHE A 200 -19.57 17.19 1.02
C PHE A 200 -18.87 16.86 2.34
N LYS A 201 -19.41 15.90 3.08
CA LYS A 201 -18.69 15.21 4.16
C LYS A 201 -18.20 13.86 3.64
N VAL A 202 -16.88 13.74 3.55
CA VAL A 202 -16.21 12.57 2.99
C VAL A 202 -15.49 11.83 4.10
N LEU A 203 -15.78 10.55 4.26
CA LEU A 203 -14.97 9.67 5.10
C LEU A 203 -13.83 9.11 4.26
N HIS A 204 -12.61 9.12 4.79
CA HIS A 204 -11.46 8.45 4.18
C HIS A 204 -10.93 7.40 5.16
N LEU A 205 -10.99 6.13 4.77
CA LEU A 205 -10.42 4.99 5.47
C LEU A 205 -9.23 4.45 4.69
N SER A 206 -8.18 4.05 5.39
CA SER A 206 -6.97 3.44 4.80
C SER A 206 -6.30 2.56 5.84
N ASP A 207 -5.56 1.54 5.38
CA ASP A 207 -4.57 0.80 6.18
C ASP A 207 -5.17 0.19 7.46
N THR A 208 -6.36 -0.42 7.32
CA THR A 208 -7.03 -1.02 8.48
C THR A 208 -6.25 -2.19 9.04
N HIS A 209 -5.50 -2.91 8.18
CA HIS A 209 -4.73 -4.11 8.52
C HIS A 209 -5.45 -4.97 9.57
N PHE A 210 -6.60 -5.50 9.18
CA PHE A 210 -7.39 -6.33 10.05
C PHE A 210 -6.68 -7.66 10.26
N ASP A 211 -6.26 -7.92 11.50
CA ASP A 211 -5.68 -9.20 11.88
C ASP A 211 -6.74 -10.13 12.49
N PRO A 212 -7.20 -11.16 11.75
CA PRO A 212 -8.14 -12.14 12.27
C PRO A 212 -7.55 -13.00 13.38
N TYR A 213 -6.22 -13.00 13.56
CA TYR A 213 -5.51 -13.82 14.53
C TYR A 213 -4.99 -13.06 15.77
N TYR A 214 -5.27 -11.76 15.87
CA TYR A 214 -4.89 -10.97 17.04
C TYR A 214 -5.54 -11.54 18.31
N GLN A 215 -4.73 -11.73 19.35
CA GLN A 215 -5.16 -12.26 20.63
C GLN A 215 -4.58 -11.45 21.79
N GLU A 216 -5.48 -10.80 22.53
CA GLU A 216 -5.16 -10.11 23.79
C GLU A 216 -4.42 -11.04 24.77
N GLY A 217 -3.40 -10.49 25.45
CA GLY A 217 -2.59 -11.21 26.43
C GLY A 217 -1.43 -12.03 25.87
N THR A 218 -1.33 -12.19 24.55
CA THR A 218 -0.20 -12.87 23.90
C THR A 218 1.06 -12.02 23.90
N ASN A 219 2.20 -12.62 23.55
CA ASN A 219 3.45 -11.90 23.48
C ASN A 219 3.45 -10.90 22.32
N ALA A 220 3.45 -9.62 22.65
CA ALA A 220 3.54 -8.51 21.73
C ALA A 220 4.97 -7.99 21.53
N ASP A 221 5.95 -8.55 22.28
CA ASP A 221 7.39 -8.35 22.07
C ASP A 221 8.02 -9.67 21.61
N CYS A 222 7.57 -10.13 20.45
CA CYS A 222 8.07 -11.34 19.81
C CYS A 222 9.25 -11.01 18.88
N LYS A 223 9.96 -12.05 18.41
CA LYS A 223 11.08 -11.90 17.46
C LYS A 223 10.66 -12.08 16.01
N GLU A 224 9.38 -11.87 15.72
CA GLU A 224 8.81 -11.94 14.38
C GLU A 224 8.38 -10.53 13.94
N PRO A 225 8.24 -10.27 12.62
CA PRO A 225 7.85 -8.95 12.14
C PRO A 225 6.40 -8.55 12.52
N LEU A 226 5.57 -9.51 12.93
CA LEU A 226 4.21 -9.33 13.45
C LEU A 226 4.02 -10.24 14.67
N CYS A 227 3.53 -9.66 15.75
CA CYS A 227 3.30 -10.25 17.05
C CYS A 227 1.81 -10.21 17.42
N CYS A 228 1.49 -10.33 18.72
CA CYS A 228 0.13 -10.28 19.24
C CYS A 228 -0.81 -11.41 18.78
N ARG A 229 -0.26 -12.51 18.27
CA ARG A 229 -1.04 -13.68 17.85
C ARG A 229 -0.84 -14.85 18.80
N LEU A 230 -1.76 -15.80 18.76
CA LEU A 230 -1.65 -17.05 19.52
C LEU A 230 -0.34 -17.81 19.25
N THR A 231 0.16 -17.73 18.01
CA THR A 231 1.43 -18.35 17.59
C THR A 231 2.65 -17.77 18.30
N ASN A 232 2.57 -16.54 18.83
CA ASN A 232 3.67 -15.93 19.58
C ASN A 232 3.71 -16.37 21.06
N GLY A 233 2.72 -17.16 21.50
CA GLY A 233 2.60 -17.66 22.86
C GLY A 233 2.11 -16.62 23.88
N PRO A 234 1.92 -17.02 25.14
CA PRO A 234 1.53 -16.09 26.20
C PRO A 234 2.66 -15.10 26.50
N ALA A 235 2.30 -13.89 26.90
CA ALA A 235 3.29 -12.92 27.35
C ALA A 235 4.01 -13.39 28.62
N LEU A 236 5.33 -13.17 28.67
CA LEU A 236 6.16 -13.54 29.83
C LEU A 236 5.93 -12.62 31.04
N SER A 237 5.45 -11.40 30.78
CA SER A 237 5.09 -10.42 31.79
C SER A 237 3.87 -9.59 31.34
N PRO A 238 3.15 -8.92 32.27
CA PRO A 238 2.07 -8.00 31.91
C PRO A 238 2.51 -6.86 30.99
N HIS A 239 3.78 -6.41 31.08
CA HIS A 239 4.32 -5.35 30.22
C HIS A 239 4.50 -5.80 28.77
N THR A 240 4.73 -7.08 28.55
CA THR A 240 4.90 -7.66 27.21
C THR A 240 3.58 -8.13 26.59
N ALA A 241 2.47 -8.04 27.32
CA ALA A 241 1.18 -8.55 26.90
C ALA A 241 0.51 -7.65 25.85
N ALA A 242 -0.04 -8.27 24.80
CA ALA A 242 -0.84 -7.62 23.79
C ALA A 242 -2.08 -6.97 24.42
N GLY A 243 -2.28 -5.68 24.14
CA GLY A 243 -3.41 -4.92 24.67
C GLY A 243 -4.77 -5.40 24.16
N ARG A 244 -5.84 -4.98 24.85
CA ARG A 244 -7.21 -5.37 24.49
C ARG A 244 -7.65 -4.85 23.13
N TRP A 245 -7.28 -3.61 22.79
CA TRP A 245 -7.75 -2.86 21.61
C TRP A 245 -6.69 -2.71 20.52
N GLY A 246 -5.58 -3.43 20.64
CA GLY A 246 -4.37 -3.21 19.86
C GLY A 246 -3.17 -3.01 20.78
N ASP A 247 -2.00 -2.88 20.19
CA ASP A 247 -0.73 -2.72 20.88
C ASP A 247 0.15 -1.72 20.11
N TYR A 248 1.03 -1.00 20.81
CA TYR A 248 1.93 -0.01 20.20
C TYR A 248 3.20 -0.62 19.59
N ARG A 249 3.38 -1.94 19.69
CA ARG A 249 4.50 -2.68 19.11
C ARG A 249 4.13 -3.21 17.71
N LYS A 250 4.85 -4.24 17.25
CA LYS A 250 4.68 -4.87 15.93
C LYS A 250 3.40 -5.71 15.89
N CYS A 251 2.24 -5.08 15.92
CA CYS A 251 0.96 -5.75 15.94
C CYS A 251 -0.04 -5.02 15.04
N ASP A 252 -0.92 -5.79 14.40
CA ASP A 252 -1.99 -5.28 13.56
C ASP A 252 -3.30 -5.15 14.34
N THR A 253 -4.34 -4.67 13.67
CA THR A 253 -5.58 -4.24 14.31
C THR A 253 -6.50 -5.42 14.60
N PRO A 254 -6.90 -5.67 15.87
CA PRO A 254 -7.90 -6.70 16.15
C PRO A 254 -9.27 -6.32 15.62
N LYS A 255 -10.06 -7.34 15.24
CA LYS A 255 -11.44 -7.18 14.75
C LYS A 255 -12.26 -6.19 15.58
N ARG A 256 -12.19 -6.32 16.91
CA ARG A 256 -12.98 -5.49 17.83
C ARG A 256 -12.70 -3.99 17.71
N THR A 257 -11.47 -3.61 17.36
CA THR A 257 -11.10 -2.21 17.17
C THR A 257 -11.64 -1.69 15.85
N VAL A 258 -11.55 -2.48 14.78
CA VAL A 258 -12.19 -2.17 13.50
C VAL A 258 -13.71 -2.04 13.67
N ASP A 259 -14.36 -3.01 14.32
CA ASP A 259 -15.80 -3.02 14.59
C ASP A 259 -16.23 -1.77 15.38
N HIS A 260 -15.49 -1.44 16.46
CA HIS A 260 -15.81 -0.29 17.29
C HIS A 260 -15.60 1.04 16.55
N MET A 261 -14.53 1.16 15.76
CA MET A 261 -14.27 2.33 14.91
C MET A 261 -15.43 2.54 13.92
N LEU A 262 -15.78 1.51 13.16
CA LEU A 262 -16.82 1.57 12.15
C LEU A 262 -18.20 1.87 12.73
N GLN A 263 -18.54 1.25 13.88
CA GLN A 263 -19.78 1.55 14.61
C GLN A 263 -19.82 2.99 15.15
N HIS A 264 -18.70 3.50 15.66
CA HIS A 264 -18.61 4.86 16.15
C HIS A 264 -18.80 5.87 15.00
N ILE A 265 -18.17 5.64 13.85
CA ILE A 265 -18.31 6.50 12.67
C ILE A 265 -19.76 6.51 12.18
N SER A 266 -20.40 5.35 12.00
CA SER A 266 -21.76 5.27 11.48
C SER A 266 -22.81 5.92 12.40
N SER A 267 -22.60 5.84 13.72
CA SER A 267 -23.48 6.47 14.71
C SER A 267 -23.25 7.98 14.85
N THR A 268 -22.00 8.44 14.74
CA THR A 268 -21.61 9.85 14.96
C THR A 268 -21.73 10.70 13.71
N HIS A 269 -21.52 10.10 12.54
CA HIS A 269 -21.52 10.76 11.24
C HIS A 269 -22.53 10.11 10.28
N PRO A 270 -23.84 10.13 10.61
CA PRO A 270 -24.89 9.62 9.71
C PRO A 270 -25.07 10.47 8.45
N ASP A 271 -24.38 11.62 8.36
CA ASP A 271 -24.40 12.58 7.26
C ASP A 271 -23.16 12.46 6.35
N ILE A 272 -22.51 11.30 6.27
CA ILE A 272 -21.45 11.05 5.28
C ILE A 272 -22.08 10.91 3.89
N ASP A 273 -21.56 11.65 2.91
CA ASP A 273 -22.03 11.57 1.52
C ASP A 273 -21.43 10.39 0.77
N TYR A 274 -20.11 10.16 0.93
CA TYR A 274 -19.41 9.04 0.33
C TYR A 274 -18.11 8.71 1.08
N ILE A 275 -17.58 7.52 0.80
CA ILE A 275 -16.40 6.98 1.46
C ILE A 275 -15.28 6.75 0.43
N LEU A 276 -14.08 7.20 0.74
CA LEU A 276 -12.84 6.81 0.07
C LEU A 276 -12.19 5.69 0.89
N TRP A 277 -11.81 4.58 0.25
CA TRP A 277 -11.25 3.43 0.96
C TRP A 277 -9.98 2.93 0.28
N THR A 278 -8.82 3.36 0.75
CA THR A 278 -7.55 3.25 -0.01
C THR A 278 -6.70 2.03 0.32
N GLY A 279 -7.34 0.89 0.59
CA GLY A 279 -6.68 -0.43 0.62
C GLY A 279 -5.91 -0.75 1.90
N ASP A 280 -5.05 -1.76 1.79
CA ASP A 280 -4.26 -2.38 2.85
C ASP A 280 -5.12 -3.00 3.96
N LEU A 281 -5.81 -4.07 3.54
CA LEU A 281 -6.74 -4.83 4.38
C LEU A 281 -6.06 -5.99 5.12
N PRO A 282 -5.27 -6.87 4.45
CA PRO A 282 -4.63 -8.00 5.11
C PRO A 282 -3.55 -7.53 6.10
N PRO A 283 -3.23 -8.34 7.13
CA PRO A 283 -2.20 -8.00 8.11
C PRO A 283 -0.77 -8.14 7.51
N HIS A 284 0.26 -7.91 8.34
CA HIS A 284 1.68 -7.92 8.00
C HIS A 284 2.34 -9.30 8.18
N ASP A 285 1.58 -10.40 8.19
CA ASP A 285 2.06 -11.78 8.27
C ASP A 285 2.54 -12.35 6.93
N VAL A 286 3.22 -11.52 6.16
CA VAL A 286 3.56 -11.72 4.74
C VAL A 286 4.32 -13.01 4.45
N TRP A 287 5.05 -13.55 5.43
CA TRP A 287 5.77 -14.83 5.32
C TRP A 287 4.83 -16.04 5.27
N ASN A 288 3.61 -15.91 5.78
CA ASN A 288 2.64 -17.00 5.90
C ASN A 288 1.30 -16.75 5.17
N GLN A 289 1.15 -15.65 4.43
CA GLN A 289 -0.07 -15.35 3.68
C GLN A 289 -0.35 -16.31 2.52
N THR A 290 -1.63 -16.66 2.35
CA THR A 290 -2.17 -17.38 1.19
C THR A 290 -3.12 -16.49 0.37
N ARG A 291 -3.38 -16.87 -0.89
CA ARG A 291 -4.36 -16.16 -1.73
C ARG A 291 -5.76 -16.25 -1.11
N GLU A 292 -6.08 -17.41 -0.57
CA GLU A 292 -7.37 -17.73 0.05
C GLU A 292 -7.64 -16.85 1.28
N GLU A 293 -6.65 -16.66 2.16
CA GLU A 293 -6.76 -15.79 3.34
C GLU A 293 -6.91 -14.31 2.94
N ASN A 294 -6.12 -13.82 1.99
CA ASN A 294 -6.27 -12.44 1.51
C ASN A 294 -7.66 -12.19 0.90
N LEU A 295 -8.19 -13.15 0.13
CA LEU A 295 -9.55 -13.06 -0.39
C LEU A 295 -10.62 -13.15 0.71
N MET A 296 -10.37 -13.92 1.77
CA MET A 296 -11.25 -13.98 2.94
C MET A 296 -11.34 -12.62 3.62
N VAL A 297 -10.20 -11.99 3.92
CA VAL A 297 -10.14 -10.64 4.52
C VAL A 297 -10.86 -9.63 3.63
N LEU A 298 -10.57 -9.62 2.33
CA LEU A 298 -11.26 -8.74 1.37
C LEU A 298 -12.79 -8.89 1.43
N LYS A 299 -13.29 -10.12 1.43
CA LYS A 299 -14.73 -10.42 1.48
C LYS A 299 -15.36 -10.02 2.81
N GLU A 300 -14.71 -10.34 3.93
CA GLU A 300 -15.20 -10.02 5.26
C GLU A 300 -15.28 -8.51 5.48
N THR A 301 -14.20 -7.77 5.16
CA THR A 301 -14.17 -6.32 5.30
C THR A 301 -15.16 -5.66 4.35
N THR A 302 -15.31 -6.16 3.11
CA THR A 302 -16.34 -5.65 2.17
C THR A 302 -17.75 -5.84 2.74
N ALA A 303 -18.08 -7.03 3.23
CA ALA A 303 -19.38 -7.33 3.83
C ALA A 303 -19.66 -6.43 5.05
N GLN A 304 -18.64 -6.21 5.90
CA GLN A 304 -18.73 -5.31 7.03
C GLN A 304 -19.00 -3.85 6.61
N MET A 305 -18.30 -3.35 5.60
CA MET A 305 -18.48 -1.99 5.07
C MET A 305 -19.91 -1.80 4.52
N LEU A 306 -20.44 -2.79 3.79
CA LEU A 306 -21.82 -2.76 3.28
C LEU A 306 -22.86 -2.74 4.40
N GLN A 307 -22.63 -3.53 5.45
CA GLN A 307 -23.53 -3.59 6.59
C GLN A 307 -23.49 -2.30 7.41
N THR A 308 -22.31 -1.71 7.58
CA THR A 308 -22.11 -0.51 8.41
C THR A 308 -22.60 0.76 7.73
N PHE A 309 -22.41 0.87 6.42
CA PHE A 309 -22.73 2.08 5.64
C PHE A 309 -23.74 1.80 4.52
N PRO A 310 -24.97 1.34 4.86
CA PRO A 310 -25.95 0.97 3.86
C PRO A 310 -26.35 2.19 3.02
N GLY A 311 -26.27 2.04 1.69
CA GLY A 311 -26.66 3.07 0.73
C GLY A 311 -25.68 4.23 0.54
N ILE A 312 -24.54 4.24 1.25
CA ILE A 312 -23.47 5.22 1.05
C ILE A 312 -22.50 4.68 -0.02
N PRO A 313 -22.23 5.43 -1.11
CA PRO A 313 -21.24 5.02 -2.11
C PRO A 313 -19.83 4.91 -1.53
N ILE A 314 -19.13 3.82 -1.84
CA ILE A 314 -17.74 3.58 -1.43
C ILE A 314 -16.87 3.47 -2.68
N PHE A 315 -15.78 4.24 -2.70
CA PHE A 315 -14.82 4.30 -3.79
C PHE A 315 -13.48 3.72 -3.32
N PRO A 316 -13.22 2.43 -3.59
CA PRO A 316 -12.00 1.78 -3.14
C PRO A 316 -10.78 2.08 -4.03
N ALA A 317 -9.59 1.96 -3.46
CA ALA A 317 -8.33 1.83 -4.18
C ALA A 317 -7.56 0.62 -3.66
N LEU A 318 -6.72 0.03 -4.52
CA LEU A 318 -5.94 -1.16 -4.19
C LEU A 318 -4.66 -0.77 -3.43
N GLY A 319 -4.41 -1.42 -2.30
CA GLY A 319 -3.16 -1.34 -1.55
C GLY A 319 -2.14 -2.38 -1.99
N ASN A 320 -1.00 -2.45 -1.29
CA ASN A 320 0.07 -3.40 -1.62
C ASN A 320 0.00 -4.71 -0.83
N HIS A 321 -0.81 -4.77 0.24
CA HIS A 321 -1.03 -5.99 1.04
C HIS A 321 -2.11 -6.93 0.48
N GLU A 322 -2.93 -6.51 -0.48
CA GLU A 322 -3.99 -7.37 -1.02
C GLU A 322 -3.47 -8.60 -1.79
N SER A 323 -2.28 -8.54 -2.40
CA SER A 323 -1.70 -9.68 -3.11
C SER A 323 -0.95 -10.62 -2.19
N ALA A 324 -0.94 -11.91 -2.53
CA ALA A 324 -0.06 -12.91 -1.95
C ALA A 324 0.83 -13.51 -3.06
N PRO A 325 2.16 -13.34 -3.01
CA PRO A 325 2.95 -12.61 -2.00
C PRO A 325 2.69 -11.08 -1.97
N VAL A 326 3.01 -10.43 -0.85
CA VAL A 326 2.92 -8.96 -0.70
C VAL A 326 3.70 -8.24 -1.80
N ASN A 327 3.21 -7.09 -2.28
CA ASN A 327 3.79 -6.30 -3.38
C ASN A 327 3.84 -7.03 -4.76
N SER A 328 3.34 -8.26 -4.87
CA SER A 328 3.36 -9.01 -6.12
C SER A 328 2.17 -8.65 -7.02
N PHE A 329 2.39 -7.68 -7.90
CA PHE A 329 1.40 -7.24 -8.88
C PHE A 329 1.93 -7.37 -10.31
N PRO A 330 1.96 -8.60 -10.86
CA PRO A 330 2.39 -8.84 -12.23
C PRO A 330 1.56 -8.01 -13.23
N PRO A 331 2.20 -7.24 -14.13
CA PRO A 331 1.47 -6.52 -15.16
C PRO A 331 0.75 -7.45 -16.16
N PRO A 332 -0.21 -6.94 -16.95
CA PRO A 332 -1.06 -7.78 -17.82
C PRO A 332 -0.34 -8.59 -18.91
N PHE A 333 0.96 -8.34 -19.15
CA PHE A 333 1.75 -9.15 -20.08
C PHE A 333 2.20 -10.49 -19.48
N VAL A 334 2.14 -10.67 -18.15
CA VAL A 334 2.42 -11.93 -17.45
C VAL A 334 1.17 -12.81 -17.51
N LYS A 335 1.24 -13.92 -18.25
CA LYS A 335 0.09 -14.82 -18.52
C LYS A 335 0.29 -16.26 -18.05
N ASN A 336 1.19 -16.47 -17.09
CA ASN A 336 1.49 -17.79 -16.52
C ASN A 336 0.79 -17.96 -15.16
N ASP A 337 1.16 -18.99 -14.39
CA ASP A 337 0.56 -19.33 -13.10
C ASP A 337 0.75 -18.25 -12.01
N PHE A 338 1.62 -17.26 -12.26
CA PHE A 338 1.81 -16.09 -11.41
C PHE A 338 0.83 -14.95 -11.71
N GLY A 339 -0.09 -15.12 -12.67
CA GLY A 339 -1.09 -14.10 -13.00
C GLY A 339 -1.94 -13.66 -11.82
N ILE A 340 -2.28 -12.36 -11.78
CA ILE A 340 -3.00 -11.70 -10.66
C ILE A 340 -4.53 -11.75 -10.79
N SER A 341 -5.06 -12.49 -11.78
CA SER A 341 -6.51 -12.52 -12.06
C SER A 341 -7.35 -13.00 -10.88
N TRP A 342 -6.82 -13.93 -10.07
CA TRP A 342 -7.48 -14.42 -8.85
C TRP A 342 -7.89 -13.28 -7.90
N LEU A 343 -7.08 -12.22 -7.84
CA LEU A 343 -7.35 -11.04 -7.01
C LEU A 343 -8.24 -10.05 -7.76
N TYR A 344 -7.90 -9.69 -9.00
CA TYR A 344 -8.61 -8.65 -9.73
C TYR A 344 -10.05 -9.03 -10.12
N ASP A 345 -10.30 -10.32 -10.39
CA ASP A 345 -11.66 -10.82 -10.62
C ASP A 345 -12.51 -10.77 -9.34
N GLU A 346 -11.90 -11.04 -8.18
CA GLU A 346 -12.59 -10.90 -6.89
C GLU A 346 -12.81 -9.43 -6.52
N LEU A 347 -11.83 -8.55 -6.74
CA LEU A 347 -11.99 -7.10 -6.55
C LEU A 347 -13.15 -6.57 -7.41
N ASP A 348 -13.24 -6.95 -8.69
CA ASP A 348 -14.40 -6.59 -9.52
C ASP A 348 -15.72 -7.10 -8.93
N ALA A 349 -15.75 -8.35 -8.44
CA ALA A 349 -16.95 -8.90 -7.84
C ALA A 349 -17.39 -8.13 -6.59
N GLN A 350 -16.45 -7.80 -5.71
CA GLN A 350 -16.70 -7.09 -4.47
C GLN A 350 -17.01 -5.59 -4.70
N TRP A 351 -16.25 -4.91 -5.54
CA TRP A 351 -16.40 -3.47 -5.79
C TRP A 351 -17.65 -3.13 -6.61
N ARG A 352 -18.18 -4.04 -7.43
CA ARG A 352 -19.46 -3.86 -8.13
C ARG A 352 -20.68 -3.70 -7.21
N GLN A 353 -20.51 -3.90 -5.91
CA GLN A 353 -21.54 -3.58 -4.92
C GLN A 353 -21.73 -2.06 -4.77
N TRP A 354 -20.72 -1.26 -5.12
CA TRP A 354 -20.76 0.21 -5.08
C TRP A 354 -20.50 0.86 -6.44
N LEU A 355 -19.77 0.19 -7.33
CA LEU A 355 -19.34 0.71 -8.62
C LEU A 355 -20.19 0.16 -9.78
N PRO A 356 -20.42 0.95 -10.86
CA PRO A 356 -21.17 0.48 -12.01
C PRO A 356 -20.38 -0.55 -12.83
N THR A 357 -21.08 -1.48 -13.47
CA THR A 357 -20.48 -2.55 -14.32
C THR A 357 -19.57 -2.03 -15.44
N SER A 358 -19.69 -0.76 -15.84
CA SER A 358 -18.81 -0.14 -16.84
C SER A 358 -17.34 -0.14 -16.43
N VAL A 359 -17.02 -0.16 -15.14
CA VAL A 359 -15.62 -0.18 -14.66
C VAL A 359 -14.98 -1.57 -14.68
N SER A 360 -15.76 -2.64 -14.82
CA SER A 360 -15.28 -4.01 -14.66
C SER A 360 -14.10 -4.37 -15.55
N HIS A 361 -14.09 -3.87 -16.79
CA HIS A 361 -12.99 -4.13 -17.72
C HIS A 361 -11.66 -3.53 -17.23
N THR A 362 -11.66 -2.31 -16.68
CA THR A 362 -10.42 -1.69 -16.18
C THR A 362 -9.99 -2.29 -14.84
N VAL A 363 -10.96 -2.62 -13.96
CA VAL A 363 -10.68 -3.30 -12.68
C VAL A 363 -10.05 -4.67 -12.92
N ARG A 364 -10.63 -5.52 -13.77
CA ARG A 364 -10.05 -6.84 -14.07
C ARG A 364 -8.72 -6.77 -14.83
N ARG A 365 -8.49 -5.67 -15.56
CA ARG A 365 -7.24 -5.46 -16.30
C ARG A 365 -6.09 -5.00 -15.42
N GLY A 366 -6.34 -4.14 -14.43
CA GLY A 366 -5.27 -3.49 -13.68
C GLY A 366 -5.68 -2.88 -12.35
N ALA A 367 -6.87 -3.19 -11.83
CA ALA A 367 -7.41 -2.68 -10.57
C ALA A 367 -7.49 -1.15 -10.45
N PHE A 368 -7.62 -0.45 -11.59
CA PHE A 368 -7.89 0.99 -11.66
C PHE A 368 -9.22 1.25 -12.34
N TYR A 369 -9.84 2.38 -12.05
CA TYR A 369 -11.12 2.76 -12.66
C TYR A 369 -11.39 4.26 -12.61
N SER A 370 -12.31 4.70 -13.46
CA SER A 370 -12.87 6.05 -13.39
C SER A 370 -14.38 5.98 -13.37
N VAL A 371 -14.99 6.85 -12.57
CA VAL A 371 -16.43 6.88 -12.42
C VAL A 371 -16.95 8.31 -12.26
N LEU A 372 -18.02 8.63 -13.00
CA LEU A 372 -18.74 9.88 -12.82
C LEU A 372 -19.61 9.75 -11.57
N VAL A 373 -19.25 10.48 -10.51
CA VAL A 373 -19.97 10.43 -9.24
C VAL A 373 -21.30 11.19 -9.36
N ARG A 374 -21.23 12.39 -9.97
CA ARG A 374 -22.38 13.24 -10.32
C ARG A 374 -21.99 14.18 -11.45
N PRO A 375 -22.94 14.87 -12.13
CA PRO A 375 -22.61 15.84 -13.17
C PRO A 375 -21.54 16.85 -12.69
N GLY A 376 -20.45 16.96 -13.45
CA GLY A 376 -19.33 17.84 -13.13
C GLY A 376 -18.32 17.31 -12.11
N PHE A 377 -18.46 16.09 -11.59
CA PHE A 377 -17.53 15.51 -10.61
C PHE A 377 -17.27 14.01 -10.83
N ARG A 378 -15.99 13.66 -10.92
CA ARG A 378 -15.46 12.32 -11.19
C ARG A 378 -14.46 11.88 -10.13
N ILE A 379 -14.42 10.58 -9.88
CA ILE A 379 -13.34 9.93 -9.14
C ILE A 379 -12.53 9.06 -10.10
N ILE A 380 -11.21 9.09 -9.94
CA ILE A 380 -10.27 8.19 -10.61
C ILE A 380 -9.49 7.47 -9.51
N SER A 381 -9.58 6.14 -9.51
CA SER A 381 -8.80 5.27 -8.62
C SER A 381 -7.66 4.64 -9.40
N LEU A 382 -6.43 4.82 -8.92
CA LEU A 382 -5.20 4.29 -9.51
C LEU A 382 -4.69 3.10 -8.70
N ASN A 383 -4.11 2.13 -9.41
CA ASN A 383 -3.36 1.03 -8.83
C ASN A 383 -1.88 1.43 -8.67
N MET A 384 -1.57 1.98 -7.51
CA MET A 384 -0.25 2.50 -7.19
C MET A 384 0.84 1.41 -7.11
N ASN A 385 0.48 0.13 -7.15
CA ASN A 385 1.44 -0.98 -7.22
C ASN A 385 2.23 -1.02 -8.53
N TYR A 386 1.77 -0.31 -9.57
CA TYR A 386 2.53 -0.13 -10.81
C TYR A 386 3.61 0.95 -10.71
N CYS A 387 3.65 1.69 -9.61
CA CYS A 387 4.78 2.54 -9.25
C CYS A 387 5.63 1.95 -8.12
N ASN A 388 5.13 0.97 -7.36
CA ASN A 388 5.81 0.37 -6.22
C ASN A 388 7.18 -0.24 -6.60
N ASN A 389 8.27 0.23 -6.00
CA ASN A 389 9.62 -0.28 -6.21
C ASN A 389 9.84 -1.70 -5.63
N LYS A 390 8.99 -2.13 -4.70
CA LYS A 390 8.96 -3.51 -4.17
C LYS A 390 8.22 -4.48 -5.08
N ASN A 391 7.49 -3.99 -6.10
CA ASN A 391 6.90 -4.84 -7.13
C ASN A 391 7.98 -5.33 -8.11
N TRP A 392 8.58 -6.48 -7.80
CA TRP A 392 9.68 -7.06 -8.58
C TRP A 392 9.34 -7.33 -10.05
N TRP A 393 8.06 -7.50 -10.39
CA TRP A 393 7.64 -7.69 -11.77
C TRP A 393 7.99 -6.51 -12.68
N LEU A 394 8.12 -5.31 -12.11
CA LEU A 394 8.49 -4.11 -12.85
C LEU A 394 9.96 -4.13 -13.33
N LEU A 395 10.81 -5.03 -12.80
CA LEU A 395 12.15 -5.29 -13.34
C LEU A 395 12.10 -5.88 -14.75
N LEU A 396 11.02 -6.57 -15.14
CA LEU A 396 10.84 -7.05 -16.51
C LEU A 396 10.60 -5.88 -17.47
N ASN A 397 9.67 -5.00 -17.08
CA ASN A 397 9.36 -3.76 -17.78
C ASN A 397 8.54 -2.83 -16.87
N SER A 398 9.08 -1.64 -16.57
CA SER A 398 8.39 -0.62 -15.77
C SER A 398 7.77 0.51 -16.60
N THR A 399 7.76 0.38 -17.93
CA THR A 399 7.20 1.38 -18.83
C THR A 399 5.68 1.32 -18.80
N ASP A 400 5.07 2.28 -18.11
CA ASP A 400 3.62 2.47 -17.94
C ASP A 400 2.84 1.14 -17.85
N PRO A 401 3.02 0.36 -16.76
CA PRO A 401 2.38 -0.94 -16.62
C PRO A 401 0.86 -0.84 -16.79
N ALA A 402 0.27 -1.82 -17.48
CA ALA A 402 -1.12 -1.82 -17.92
C ALA A 402 -1.56 -0.65 -18.83
N LYS A 403 -0.66 0.28 -19.16
CA LYS A 403 -0.92 1.60 -19.76
C LYS A 403 -1.77 2.50 -18.87
N GLU A 404 -1.59 2.40 -17.56
CA GLU A 404 -2.39 3.11 -16.57
C GLU A 404 -2.25 4.62 -16.67
N LEU A 405 -1.02 5.17 -16.73
CA LEU A 405 -0.84 6.62 -16.83
C LEU A 405 -1.33 7.16 -18.17
N GLN A 406 -1.16 6.41 -19.25
CA GLN A 406 -1.73 6.81 -20.53
C GLN A 406 -3.27 6.82 -20.51
N TRP A 407 -3.90 5.83 -19.87
CA TRP A 407 -5.34 5.81 -19.63
C TRP A 407 -5.78 6.98 -18.74
N PHE A 408 -5.04 7.25 -17.66
CA PHE A 408 -5.31 8.36 -16.74
C PHE A 408 -5.29 9.72 -17.44
N ILE A 409 -4.33 9.96 -18.34
CA ILE A 409 -4.29 11.17 -19.18
C ILE A 409 -5.57 11.31 -20.02
N TYR A 410 -6.07 10.22 -20.59
CA TYR A 410 -7.29 10.26 -21.39
C TYR A 410 -8.54 10.52 -20.55
N GLU A 411 -8.62 9.96 -19.34
CA GLU A 411 -9.72 10.25 -18.40
C GLU A 411 -9.69 11.72 -17.95
N LEU A 412 -8.52 12.27 -17.61
CA LEU A 412 -8.38 13.69 -17.25
C LEU A 412 -8.71 14.61 -18.43
N GLN A 413 -8.27 14.26 -19.65
CA GLN A 413 -8.59 15.06 -20.83
C GLN A 413 -10.09 15.03 -21.15
N SER A 414 -10.74 13.88 -20.96
CA SER A 414 -12.19 13.75 -21.08
C SER A 414 -12.91 14.59 -20.02
N ALA A 415 -12.44 14.57 -18.77
CA ALA A 415 -12.97 15.41 -17.70
C ALA A 415 -12.80 16.92 -18.03
N GLU A 416 -11.65 17.33 -18.57
CA GLU A 416 -11.40 18.70 -19.02
C GLU A 416 -12.42 19.15 -20.08
N PHE A 417 -12.67 18.33 -21.10
CA PHE A 417 -13.65 18.62 -22.15
C PHE A 417 -15.08 18.70 -21.64
N ASN A 418 -15.42 17.93 -20.61
CA ASN A 418 -16.74 17.91 -19.99
C ASN A 418 -16.89 18.93 -18.84
N GLY A 419 -15.86 19.72 -18.56
CA GLY A 419 -15.87 20.69 -17.45
C GLY A 419 -15.97 20.03 -16.06
N GLU A 420 -15.55 18.77 -15.94
CA GLU A 420 -15.59 17.99 -14.72
C GLU A 420 -14.41 18.32 -13.80
N LYS A 421 -14.63 18.26 -12.48
CA LYS A 421 -13.57 18.21 -11.47
C LYS A 421 -13.30 16.75 -11.10
N VAL A 422 -12.05 16.48 -10.74
CA VAL A 422 -11.57 15.11 -10.52
C VAL A 422 -10.93 14.98 -9.14
N HIS A 423 -11.38 13.99 -8.37
CA HIS A 423 -10.62 13.45 -7.25
C HIS A 423 -9.82 12.24 -7.74
N VAL A 424 -8.54 12.19 -7.38
CA VAL A 424 -7.66 11.05 -7.67
C VAL A 424 -7.35 10.36 -6.35
N ILE A 425 -7.59 9.05 -6.30
CA ILE A 425 -7.33 8.22 -5.13
C ILE A 425 -6.38 7.08 -5.49
N GLY A 426 -5.60 6.64 -4.52
CA GLY A 426 -4.60 5.59 -4.63
C GLY A 426 -3.99 5.32 -3.25
N HIS A 427 -3.25 4.23 -3.13
CA HIS A 427 -2.63 3.82 -1.87
C HIS A 427 -1.24 4.46 -1.67
N ILE A 428 -0.22 3.99 -2.42
CA ILE A 428 1.16 4.50 -2.29
C ILE A 428 1.24 5.93 -2.84
N PRO A 429 1.69 6.92 -2.03
CA PRO A 429 1.75 8.31 -2.49
C PRO A 429 2.85 8.51 -3.56
N PRO A 430 2.54 9.20 -4.68
CA PRO A 430 3.54 9.60 -5.66
C PRO A 430 4.64 10.47 -5.03
N GLY A 431 5.90 10.25 -5.42
CA GLY A 431 7.04 10.97 -4.86
C GLY A 431 7.53 10.43 -3.51
N HIS A 432 6.88 9.41 -2.94
CA HIS A 432 7.41 8.61 -1.84
C HIS A 432 8.56 7.72 -2.30
N SER A 433 9.42 7.29 -1.37
CA SER A 433 10.57 6.42 -1.66
C SER A 433 10.16 5.05 -2.21
N ASP A 434 8.94 4.59 -1.89
CA ASP A 434 8.38 3.35 -2.42
C ASP A 434 7.89 3.46 -3.87
N CYS A 435 7.84 4.66 -4.46
CA CYS A 435 7.34 4.87 -5.81
C CYS A 435 8.49 5.18 -6.77
N LEU A 436 8.62 4.41 -7.86
CA LEU A 436 9.68 4.56 -8.86
C LEU A 436 9.76 6.01 -9.37
N LYS A 437 10.95 6.59 -9.29
CA LYS A 437 11.23 7.99 -9.68
C LYS A 437 10.72 8.35 -11.08
N VAL A 438 10.91 7.45 -12.05
CA VAL A 438 10.44 7.63 -13.43
C VAL A 438 8.91 7.73 -13.50
N TRP A 439 8.19 6.90 -12.75
CA TRP A 439 6.73 6.90 -12.68
C TRP A 439 6.25 8.19 -12.01
N SER A 440 6.80 8.51 -10.82
CA SER A 440 6.49 9.73 -10.06
C SER A 440 6.70 10.99 -10.87
N ARG A 441 7.77 11.08 -11.65
CA ARG A 441 8.04 12.22 -12.54
C ARG A 441 7.01 12.35 -13.67
N ASN A 442 6.52 11.24 -14.21
CA ASN A 442 5.47 11.26 -15.22
C ASN A 442 4.12 11.66 -14.61
N TYR A 443 3.76 11.08 -13.47
CA TYR A 443 2.58 11.47 -12.70
C TYR A 443 2.59 12.97 -12.37
N TYR A 444 3.71 13.50 -11.90
CA TYR A 444 3.86 14.93 -11.60
C TYR A 444 3.61 15.83 -12.83
N LYS A 445 4.08 15.42 -14.01
CA LYS A 445 3.79 16.14 -15.26
C LYS A 445 2.32 16.09 -15.64
N ILE A 446 1.63 14.99 -15.34
CA ILE A 446 0.19 14.85 -15.58
C ILE A 446 -0.59 15.79 -14.67
N ILE A 447 -0.28 15.82 -13.37
CA ILE A 447 -0.93 16.74 -12.41
C ILE A 447 -0.65 18.21 -12.74
N ASN A 448 0.55 18.52 -13.25
CA ASN A 448 0.89 19.87 -13.67
C ASN A 448 0.24 20.27 -15.01
N ARG A 449 -0.17 19.33 -15.87
CA ARG A 449 -0.91 19.64 -17.11
C ARG A 449 -2.34 20.02 -16.79
#